data_AF-A0A925CHG3-F1
#
_entry.id   AF-A0A925CHG3-F1
#
_cell.length_a   1.000
_cell.length_b   1.000
_cell.length_c   1.000
_cell.angle_alpha   90.00
_cell.angle_beta   90.00
_cell.angle_gamma   90.00
#
_symmetry.space_group_name_H-M   'P 1'
#
loop_
_entity.id
_entity.type
_entity.pdbx_description
1 polymer ?
#
loop_
_entity_poly.entity_id
_entity_poly.type
_entity_poly.pdbx_seq_one_letter_code
_entity_poly.pdbx_strand_id
1 'polypeptide(L)'
;MDTDLEQMSREQLVEEVKSLRQGIRQHRDSSGHELCWHHPTLWGLLPEKTDPIPLVPDWPQFMQGCVRYRQSLDEQAPDAPRTNEPYEE
;
A
#
# COMPACT_ATOMS: atom_id res chain seq x y z
N MET A 1 1.94 -7.50 19.84
CA MET A 1 1.61 -6.51 18.80
C MET A 1 1.60 -5.17 19.50
N ASP A 2 2.34 -4.21 18.97
CA ASP A 2 2.45 -2.83 19.46
C ASP A 2 2.98 -2.64 20.90
N THR A 3 3.59 -3.67 21.51
CA THR A 3 4.15 -3.59 22.87
C THR A 3 5.41 -2.73 22.95
N ASP A 4 6.05 -2.45 21.81
CA ASP A 4 7.16 -1.51 21.69
C ASP A 4 6.72 -0.08 22.04
N LEU A 5 5.45 0.29 21.76
CA LEU A 5 4.91 1.61 22.08
C LEU A 5 4.91 1.90 23.58
N GLU A 6 4.77 0.88 24.44
CA GLU A 6 4.77 1.03 25.90
C GLU A 6 6.12 1.49 26.46
N GLN A 7 7.21 1.26 25.71
CA GLN A 7 8.57 1.60 26.12
C GLN A 7 9.06 2.92 25.52
N MET A 8 8.29 3.51 24.59
CA MET A 8 8.64 4.75 23.92
C MET A 8 8.35 5.97 24.80
N SER A 9 9.25 6.96 24.76
CA SER A 9 8.96 8.28 25.28
C SER A 9 7.85 8.95 24.47
N ARG A 10 7.27 10.02 25.02
CA ARG A 10 6.29 10.83 24.30
C ARG A 10 6.85 11.35 22.98
N GLU A 11 8.11 11.77 22.96
CA GLU A 11 8.79 12.28 21.77
C GLU A 11 8.94 11.19 20.71
N GLN A 12 9.34 9.98 21.13
CA GLN A 12 9.44 8.81 20.25
C GLN A 12 8.08 8.42 19.67
N LEU A 13 7.01 8.41 20.48
CA LEU A 13 5.64 8.14 20.00
C LEU A 13 5.18 9.19 18.96
N VAL A 14 5.53 10.46 19.16
CA VAL A 14 5.20 11.52 18.20
C VAL A 14 5.96 11.33 16.89
N GLU A 15 7.22 10.93 16.94
CA GLU A 15 8.04 10.63 15.75
C GLU A 15 7.47 9.41 15.00
N GLU A 16 7.12 8.35 15.72
CA GLU A 16 6.55 7.13 15.15
C GLU A 16 5.23 7.42 14.42
N VAL A 17 4.31 8.15 15.06
CA VAL A 17 3.04 8.56 14.43
C VAL A 17 3.28 9.44 13.20
N LYS A 18 4.30 10.31 13.21
CA LYS A 18 4.64 11.11 12.02
C LYS A 18 5.13 10.23 10.88
N SER A 19 6.00 9.26 11.16
CA SER A 19 6.52 8.28 10.20
C SER A 19 5.38 7.48 9.55
N LEU A 20 4.52 6.86 10.36
CA LEU A 20 3.35 6.10 9.90
C LEU A 20 2.42 6.95 9.03
N ARG A 21 2.11 8.18 9.46
CA ARG A 21 1.28 9.11 8.68
C ARG A 21 1.94 9.57 7.40
N GLN A 22 3.26 9.63 7.35
CA GLN A 22 3.99 9.94 6.12
C GLN A 22 3.86 8.79 5.11
N GLY A 23 4.06 7.54 5.55
CA GLY A 23 3.84 6.36 4.70
C GLY A 23 2.43 6.27 4.14
N ILE A 24 1.41 6.48 4.99
CA ILE A 24 0.00 6.49 4.56
C ILE A 24 -0.24 7.57 3.51
N ARG A 25 0.30 8.78 3.69
CA ARG A 25 0.16 9.87 2.71
C ARG A 25 0.83 9.53 1.39
N GLN A 26 2.05 8.98 1.43
CA GLN A 26 2.77 8.58 0.23
C GLN A 26 1.98 7.54 -0.58
N HIS A 27 1.42 6.53 0.10
CA HIS A 27 0.59 5.52 -0.56
C HIS A 27 -0.73 6.11 -1.08
N ARG A 28 -1.43 6.94 -0.29
CA ARG A 28 -2.67 7.63 -0.71
C ARG A 28 -2.46 8.48 -1.96
N ASP A 29 -1.32 9.15 -2.05
CA ASP A 29 -1.00 10.08 -3.14
C ASP A 29 -0.42 9.36 -4.38
N SER A 30 -0.34 8.03 -4.36
CA SER A 30 0.08 7.19 -5.49
C SER A 30 -1.00 7.09 -6.57
N SER A 31 -0.60 6.75 -7.80
CA SER A 31 -1.50 6.63 -8.95
C SER A 31 -1.06 5.53 -9.91
N GLY A 32 -1.96 5.11 -10.80
CA GLY A 32 -1.65 4.10 -11.81
C GLY A 32 -1.21 2.76 -11.20
N HIS A 33 -0.05 2.26 -11.64
CA HIS A 33 0.50 0.99 -11.16
C HIS A 33 1.00 1.05 -9.71
N GLU A 34 1.25 2.24 -9.17
CA GLU A 34 1.60 2.45 -7.76
C GLU A 34 0.39 2.30 -6.81
N LEU A 35 -0.79 1.93 -7.33
CA LEU A 35 -1.94 1.48 -6.54
C LEU A 35 -2.06 -0.05 -6.46
N CYS A 36 -1.05 -0.79 -6.91
CA CYS A 36 -1.08 -2.26 -6.92
C CYS A 36 -1.00 -2.87 -5.51
N TRP A 37 -1.10 -4.19 -5.38
CA TRP A 37 -1.20 -4.85 -4.07
C TRP A 37 0.12 -4.87 -3.26
N HIS A 38 1.27 -4.62 -3.89
CA HIS A 38 2.58 -4.84 -3.27
C HIS A 38 3.27 -3.53 -2.85
N HIS A 39 3.18 -3.21 -1.55
CA HIS A 39 3.77 -1.99 -0.95
C HIS A 39 4.71 -2.30 0.23
N PRO A 40 5.87 -2.93 -0.01
CA PRO A 40 6.79 -3.34 1.05
C PRO A 40 7.27 -2.17 1.91
N THR A 41 7.46 -0.98 1.32
CA THR A 41 7.86 0.22 2.07
C THR A 41 6.80 0.67 3.08
N LEU A 42 5.51 0.53 2.76
CA LEU A 42 4.42 0.91 3.68
C LEU A 42 4.34 -0.09 4.84
N TRP A 43 4.38 -1.38 4.55
CA TRP A 43 4.31 -2.44 5.56
C TRP A 43 5.57 -2.49 6.43
N GLY A 44 6.73 -2.14 5.87
CA GLY A 44 8.00 -2.06 6.59
C GLY A 44 8.08 -0.91 7.61
N LEU A 45 7.06 -0.05 7.70
CA LEU A 45 6.93 0.91 8.79
C LEU A 45 6.44 0.26 10.09
N LEU A 46 5.90 -0.96 10.03
CA LEU A 46 5.49 -1.70 11.21
C LEU A 46 6.71 -2.27 11.96
N PRO A 47 6.65 -2.36 13.31
CA PRO A 47 7.77 -2.83 14.12
C PRO A 47 8.05 -4.33 13.91
N GLU A 48 7.07 -5.10 13.44
CA GLU A 48 7.25 -6.49 13.05
C GLU A 48 8.18 -6.60 11.84
N LYS A 49 9.46 -6.88 12.09
CA LYS A 49 10.43 -7.28 11.07
C LYS A 49 10.21 -8.72 10.61
N THR A 50 8.97 -9.05 10.29
CA THR A 50 8.67 -10.28 9.56
C THR A 50 9.03 -10.05 8.10
N ASP A 51 9.70 -11.02 7.49
CA ASP A 51 9.82 -11.14 6.04
C ASP A 51 8.78 -12.17 5.57
N PRO A 52 7.47 -11.83 5.58
CA PRO A 52 6.48 -12.74 5.06
C PRO A 52 6.73 -12.87 3.56
N ILE A 53 7.23 -14.04 3.14
CA ILE A 53 7.36 -14.36 1.72
C ILE A 53 5.94 -14.28 1.14
N PRO A 54 5.64 -13.31 0.26
CA PRO A 54 4.29 -13.15 -0.24
C PRO A 54 3.93 -14.36 -1.10
N LEU A 55 2.73 -14.89 -0.90
CA LEU A 55 2.17 -15.84 -1.84
C LEU A 55 1.76 -15.07 -3.10
N VAL A 56 2.56 -15.19 -4.14
CA VAL A 56 2.27 -14.58 -5.45
C VAL A 56 1.38 -15.54 -6.24
N PRO A 57 0.16 -15.13 -6.64
CA PRO A 57 -0.69 -15.96 -7.48
C PRO A 57 -0.05 -16.23 -8.84
N ASP A 58 -0.32 -17.40 -9.41
CA ASP A 58 0.00 -17.67 -10.81
C ASP A 58 -0.66 -16.63 -11.73
N TRP A 59 -0.05 -16.42 -12.89
CA TRP A 59 -0.44 -15.35 -13.82
C TRP A 59 -1.95 -15.28 -14.12
N PRO A 60 -2.66 -16.39 -14.40
CA PRO A 60 -4.09 -16.32 -14.69
C PRO A 60 -4.92 -15.81 -13.51
N GLN A 61 -4.60 -16.24 -12.28
CA GLN A 61 -5.27 -15.80 -11.06
C GLN A 61 -4.93 -14.35 -10.74
N PHE A 62 -3.67 -13.95 -10.95
CA PHE A 62 -3.23 -12.58 -10.76
C PHE A 62 -4.00 -11.61 -11.66
N MET A 63 -4.08 -11.91 -12.96
CA MET A 63 -4.78 -11.06 -13.94
C MET A 63 -6.28 -10.95 -13.65
N GLN A 64 -6.93 -12.03 -13.19
CA GLN A 64 -8.33 -11.97 -12.76
C GLN A 64 -8.54 -10.99 -11.60
N GLY A 65 -7.62 -10.98 -10.63
CA GLY A 65 -7.61 -10.00 -9.53
C GLY A 65 -7.46 -8.56 -10.02
N CYS A 66 -6.51 -8.31 -10.93
CA CYS A 66 -6.30 -6.98 -11.51
C CYS A 66 -7.54 -6.47 -12.26
N VAL A 67 -8.20 -7.32 -13.06
CA VAL A 67 -9.44 -6.96 -13.76
C VAL A 67 -10.54 -6.62 -12.77
N ARG A 68 -10.72 -7.43 -11.71
CA ARG A 68 -11.72 -7.18 -10.68
C ARG A 68 -11.48 -5.87 -9.94
N TYR A 69 -10.23 -5.58 -9.57
CA TYR A 69 -9.87 -4.31 -8.96
C TYR A 69 -10.17 -3.14 -9.89
N ARG A 70 -9.76 -3.21 -11.17
CA ARG A 70 -10.08 -2.18 -12.16
C ARG A 70 -11.58 -1.94 -12.26
N GLN A 71 -12.40 -2.99 -12.35
CA GLN A 71 -13.87 -2.86 -12.41
C GLN A 71 -14.44 -2.16 -11.17
N SER A 72 -13.93 -2.46 -9.98
CA SER A 72 -14.40 -1.81 -8.75
C SER A 72 -14.19 -0.29 -8.73
N LEU A 73 -13.21 0.23 -9.47
CA LEU A 73 -12.96 1.67 -9.57
C LEU A 73 -14.05 2.41 -10.37
N ASP A 74 -14.83 1.72 -11.20
CA ASP A 74 -15.98 2.33 -11.86
C ASP A 74 -17.09 2.66 -10.84
N GLU A 75 -17.17 1.91 -9.73
CA GLU A 75 -18.12 2.17 -8.63
C GLU A 75 -17.53 3.06 -7.54
N GLN A 76 -16.29 2.81 -7.12
CA GLN A 76 -15.67 3.50 -5.98
C GLN A 76 -15.13 4.89 -6.35
N ALA A 77 -14.74 5.08 -7.61
CA ALA A 77 -14.15 6.32 -8.09
C ALA A 77 -14.66 6.65 -9.50
N PRO A 78 -15.98 6.77 -9.74
CA PRO A 78 -16.56 6.91 -11.07
C PRO A 78 -16.01 8.12 -11.83
N ASP A 79 -15.84 9.24 -11.12
CA ASP A 79 -15.41 10.52 -11.67
C ASP A 79 -13.88 10.68 -11.79
N ALA A 80 -13.10 9.67 -11.39
CA ALA A 80 -11.66 9.72 -11.51
C ALA A 80 -11.23 9.75 -13.00
N PRO A 81 -10.23 10.58 -13.37
CA PRO A 81 -9.76 10.67 -14.75
C PRO A 81 -9.20 9.32 -15.21
N ARG A 82 -9.43 9.00 -16.49
CA ARG A 82 -8.87 7.80 -17.13
C ARG A 82 -7.76 8.22 -18.06
N THR A 83 -6.66 7.47 -18.01
CA THR A 83 -5.50 7.66 -18.88
C THR A 83 -5.35 6.46 -19.80
N ASN A 84 -4.81 6.69 -21.00
CA ASN A 84 -4.42 5.67 -21.96
C ASN A 84 -2.89 5.63 -22.13
N GLU A 85 -2.15 6.20 -21.18
CA GLU A 85 -0.69 6.14 -21.17
C GLU A 85 -0.24 4.67 -21.19
N PRO A 86 0.69 4.32 -22.09
CA PRO A 86 1.24 2.97 -22.13
C PRO A 86 2.08 2.68 -20.89
N TYR A 87 2.24 1.41 -20.57
CA TYR A 87 3.22 1.00 -19.55
C TYR A 87 4.63 1.28 -20.07
N GLU A 88 5.44 1.98 -19.28
CA GLU A 88 6.87 2.17 -19.55
C GLU A 88 7.65 1.02 -18.89
N GLU A 89 8.51 0.35 -19.67
CA GLU A 89 9.38 -0.76 -19.22
C GLU A 89 10.59 -0.28 -18.40
#